data_AF-A0A323V6K4-F1
#
_entry.id   AF-A0A323V6K4-F1
#
_cell.length_a   1.000
_cell.length_b   1.000
_cell.length_c   1.000
_cell.angle_alpha   90.00
_cell.angle_beta   90.00
_cell.angle_gamma   90.00
#
_symmetry.space_group_name_H-M   'P 1'
#
loop_
_entity.id
_entity.type
_entity.pdbx_description
1 polymer ?
#
loop_
_entity_poly.entity_id
_entity_poly.type
_entity_poly.pdbx_seq_one_letter_code
_entity_poly.pdbx_strand_id
1 'polypeptide(L)'
;MQPHAAPGAAGPGRGVAAPAAGRRRRWRPGGDRVTVVRRSAGDRRAQLVEIGLELLPTTPVQDLTIDEVARRAGISRSLLFHYFATKAEYYAAVMDAAAALLRDHVVPRPGTAPAGQLPGMLDRFVTWVETYRDSYLAFVRGAHAGDPGVAEVYEQTREQLVAVALAAVPLPDGPRQRQLVRAWFAFTEDLVLQWTREPTLPRAELLELLVEVLGGLRARAAGPPAGRG
;
A
#
# COMPACT_ATOMS: atom_id res chain seq x y z
N MET A 1 7.96 -47.81 24.30
CA MET A 1 6.98 -47.49 25.36
C MET A 1 5.74 -46.87 24.71
N GLN A 2 4.89 -47.70 24.11
CA GLN A 2 3.43 -47.50 24.06
C GLN A 2 2.83 -48.22 25.31
N PRO A 3 1.52 -48.26 25.62
CA PRO A 3 0.32 -47.76 24.89
C PRO A 3 -0.75 -47.10 25.80
N HIS A 4 -1.81 -46.53 25.21
CA HIS A 4 -3.18 -46.91 25.61
C HIS A 4 -4.19 -46.64 24.48
N ALA A 5 -4.82 -47.71 24.02
CA ALA A 5 -5.94 -47.72 23.08
C ALA A 5 -7.30 -47.75 23.83
N ALA A 6 -8.38 -47.53 23.07
CA ALA A 6 -9.83 -47.48 23.40
C ALA A 6 -10.39 -48.82 24.01
N PRO A 7 -11.72 -49.13 24.18
CA PRO A 7 -12.88 -48.85 23.30
C PRO A 7 -14.32 -48.81 23.95
N GLY A 8 -15.37 -48.75 23.11
CA GLY A 8 -16.75 -49.25 23.39
C GLY A 8 -17.86 -48.25 22.98
N ALA A 9 -18.66 -48.34 21.91
CA ALA A 9 -19.38 -49.40 21.16
C ALA A 9 -20.83 -49.69 21.62
N ALA A 10 -21.77 -49.50 20.65
CA ALA A 10 -23.10 -50.11 20.45
C ALA A 10 -24.24 -49.84 21.48
N GLY A 11 -25.52 -49.69 21.10
CA GLY A 11 -26.20 -50.22 19.92
C GLY A 11 -27.61 -49.64 19.64
N PRO A 12 -28.41 -50.31 18.78
CA PRO A 12 -29.46 -49.71 17.93
C PRO A 12 -30.91 -49.98 18.38
N GLY A 13 -31.84 -49.14 17.95
CA GLY A 13 -33.29 -49.31 18.16
C GLY A 13 -34.11 -49.09 16.88
N ARG A 14 -34.65 -50.20 16.35
CA ARG A 14 -35.88 -50.43 15.53
C ARG A 14 -36.75 -49.16 15.31
N GLY A 15 -37.19 -48.75 14.12
CA GLY A 15 -37.67 -49.49 12.94
C GLY A 15 -39.21 -49.53 12.95
N VAL A 16 -39.91 -48.68 12.16
CA VAL A 16 -41.28 -48.93 11.67
C VAL A 16 -41.51 -48.19 10.33
N ALA A 17 -42.23 -48.88 9.45
CA ALA A 17 -42.48 -48.62 8.05
C ALA A 17 -43.31 -47.37 7.68
N ALA A 18 -43.17 -46.99 6.42
CA ALA A 18 -44.01 -46.04 5.68
C ALA A 18 -45.44 -46.56 5.45
N PRO A 19 -46.38 -45.64 5.14
CA PRO A 19 -47.32 -45.90 4.08
C PRO A 19 -47.44 -44.76 3.04
N ALA A 20 -47.52 -45.22 1.79
CA ALA A 20 -48.27 -44.77 0.63
C ALA A 20 -48.50 -43.26 0.31
N ALA A 21 -48.15 -42.97 -0.94
CA ALA A 21 -48.40 -41.80 -1.76
C ALA A 21 -49.84 -41.24 -1.75
N GLY A 22 -49.94 -39.90 -1.74
CA GLY A 22 -51.15 -39.14 -1.98
C GLY A 22 -50.88 -37.74 -2.54
N ARG A 23 -50.86 -37.64 -3.87
CA ARG A 23 -51.25 -36.49 -4.71
C ARG A 23 -50.65 -35.09 -4.44
N ARG A 24 -49.69 -34.75 -5.32
CA ARG A 24 -49.53 -33.49 -6.06
C ARG A 24 -50.23 -32.24 -5.49
N ARG A 25 -49.43 -31.30 -4.96
CA ARG A 25 -49.63 -29.86 -5.20
C ARG A 25 -48.31 -29.23 -5.63
N ARG A 26 -48.27 -28.86 -6.90
CA ARG A 26 -47.23 -28.03 -7.52
C ARG A 26 -47.45 -26.60 -7.04
N TRP A 27 -46.50 -26.03 -6.30
CA TRP A 27 -46.48 -24.61 -5.98
C TRP A 27 -45.12 -24.02 -6.37
N ARG A 28 -45.17 -23.02 -7.25
CA ARG A 28 -44.16 -22.00 -7.55
C ARG A 28 -44.91 -20.80 -8.15
N PRO A 29 -44.42 -19.56 -8.06
CA PRO A 29 -43.31 -19.05 -7.26
C PRO A 29 -43.68 -17.77 -6.46
N GLY A 30 -42.92 -17.47 -5.42
CA GLY A 30 -42.87 -16.16 -4.75
C GLY A 30 -41.42 -15.88 -4.43
N GLY A 31 -40.83 -14.91 -5.11
CA GLY A 31 -39.40 -14.67 -5.09
C GLY A 31 -38.97 -13.92 -3.84
N ASP A 32 -38.11 -14.57 -3.05
CA ASP A 32 -37.06 -13.85 -2.36
C ASP A 32 -35.78 -14.11 -3.15
N ARG A 33 -35.55 -13.23 -4.14
CA ARG A 33 -34.18 -13.01 -4.56
C ARG A 33 -33.49 -12.54 -3.30
N VAL A 34 -32.65 -13.40 -2.72
CA VAL A 34 -31.50 -12.89 -1.97
C VAL A 34 -30.90 -11.85 -2.89
N THR A 35 -31.07 -10.58 -2.54
CA THR A 35 -30.38 -9.49 -3.19
C THR A 35 -28.92 -9.74 -2.89
N VAL A 36 -28.28 -10.52 -3.77
CA VAL A 36 -26.87 -10.33 -4.06
C VAL A 36 -26.83 -8.89 -4.52
N VAL A 37 -26.59 -7.99 -3.58
CA VAL A 37 -26.23 -6.61 -3.87
C VAL A 37 -25.16 -6.75 -4.93
N ARG A 38 -25.48 -6.37 -6.18
CA ARG A 38 -24.46 -6.24 -7.20
C ARG A 38 -23.56 -5.16 -6.67
N ARG A 39 -22.51 -5.57 -5.95
CA ARG A 39 -21.31 -4.79 -5.78
C ARG A 39 -20.98 -4.29 -7.19
N SER A 40 -20.99 -2.98 -7.35
CA SER A 40 -20.77 -2.35 -8.65
C SER A 40 -19.44 -2.88 -9.22
N ALA A 41 -19.24 -2.77 -10.54
CA ALA A 41 -17.94 -3.14 -11.12
C ALA A 41 -16.79 -2.36 -10.45
N GLY A 42 -17.04 -1.12 -10.00
CA GLY A 42 -16.12 -0.32 -9.20
C GLY A 42 -15.80 -0.95 -7.85
N ASP A 43 -16.82 -1.43 -7.13
CA ASP A 43 -16.65 -2.07 -5.81
C ASP A 43 -15.81 -3.36 -5.94
N ARG A 44 -15.98 -4.11 -7.04
CA ARG A 44 -15.18 -5.33 -7.27
C ARG A 44 -13.74 -5.01 -7.64
N ARG A 45 -13.51 -4.00 -8.49
CA ARG A 45 -12.16 -3.55 -8.82
C ARG A 45 -11.40 -3.09 -7.56
N ALA A 46 -12.05 -2.29 -6.71
CA ALA A 46 -11.50 -1.84 -5.44
C ALA A 46 -11.17 -3.02 -4.50
N GLN A 47 -12.07 -4.00 -4.37
CA GLN A 47 -11.81 -5.19 -3.55
C GLN A 47 -10.57 -5.98 -4.02
N LEU A 48 -10.35 -6.10 -5.33
CA LEU A 48 -9.17 -6.80 -5.87
C LEU A 48 -7.87 -6.04 -5.57
N VAL A 49 -7.92 -4.71 -5.61
CA VAL A 49 -6.80 -3.85 -5.19
C VAL A 49 -6.54 -4.02 -3.69
N GLU A 50 -7.57 -4.01 -2.86
CA GLU A 50 -7.48 -4.21 -1.41
C GLU A 50 -6.81 -5.53 -1.04
N ILE A 51 -7.19 -6.64 -1.69
CA ILE A 51 -6.52 -7.94 -1.51
C ILE A 51 -5.04 -7.88 -1.89
N GLY A 52 -4.70 -7.13 -2.95
CA GLY A 52 -3.32 -6.89 -3.35
C GLY A 52 -2.55 -6.11 -2.28
N LEU A 53 -3.15 -5.06 -1.72
CA LEU A 53 -2.58 -4.27 -0.64
C LEU A 53 -2.32 -5.09 0.62
N GLU A 54 -3.26 -5.96 1.00
CA GLU A 54 -3.12 -6.85 2.17
C GLU A 54 -1.93 -7.82 2.03
N LEU A 55 -1.53 -8.13 0.80
CA LEU A 55 -0.38 -9.00 0.50
C LEU A 55 0.96 -8.26 0.54
N LEU A 56 0.97 -6.97 0.21
CA LEU A 56 2.21 -6.20 0.08
C LEU A 56 3.11 -6.21 1.32
N PRO A 57 2.63 -6.20 2.58
CA PRO A 57 3.50 -6.23 3.75
C PRO A 57 4.42 -7.45 3.82
N THR A 58 4.03 -8.57 3.23
CA THR A 58 4.79 -9.84 3.26
C THR A 58 5.28 -10.30 1.90
N THR A 59 4.80 -9.66 0.83
CA THR A 59 5.03 -10.10 -0.55
C THR A 59 5.37 -8.88 -1.41
N PRO A 60 6.61 -8.76 -1.91
CA PRO A 60 6.95 -7.72 -2.87
C PRO A 60 6.02 -7.74 -4.09
N VAL A 61 5.72 -6.58 -4.67
CA VAL A 61 4.74 -6.45 -5.76
C VAL A 61 5.06 -7.35 -6.95
N GLN A 62 6.34 -7.54 -7.28
CA GLN A 62 6.77 -8.42 -8.38
C GLN A 62 6.45 -9.90 -8.12
N ASP A 63 6.45 -10.32 -6.85
CA ASP A 63 6.21 -11.69 -6.40
C ASP A 63 4.73 -11.98 -6.13
N LEU A 64 3.90 -10.94 -6.14
CA LEU A 64 2.46 -11.09 -6.11
C LEU A 64 2.02 -11.97 -7.29
N THR A 65 0.96 -12.75 -7.15
CA THR A 65 0.47 -13.59 -8.26
C THR A 65 -1.01 -13.40 -8.47
N ILE A 66 -1.39 -13.35 -9.74
CA ILE A 66 -2.80 -13.24 -10.14
C ILE A 66 -3.61 -14.44 -9.61
N ASP A 67 -3.00 -15.63 -9.56
CA ASP A 67 -3.67 -16.83 -9.05
C ASP A 67 -3.95 -16.73 -7.55
N GLU A 68 -3.01 -16.24 -6.75
CA GLU A 68 -3.22 -16.06 -5.31
C GLU A 68 -4.30 -15.00 -5.02
N VAL A 69 -4.28 -13.87 -5.75
CA VAL A 69 -5.30 -12.82 -5.62
C VAL A 69 -6.68 -13.37 -6.01
N ALA A 70 -6.78 -14.03 -7.15
CA ALA A 70 -8.04 -14.61 -7.63
C ALA A 70 -8.59 -15.65 -6.63
N ARG A 71 -7.72 -16.50 -6.09
CA ARG A 71 -8.05 -17.48 -5.05
C ARG A 71 -8.59 -16.80 -3.79
N ARG A 72 -7.92 -15.77 -3.28
CA ARG A 72 -8.38 -15.00 -2.10
C ARG A 72 -9.69 -14.27 -2.35
N ALA A 73 -9.87 -13.73 -3.55
CA ALA A 73 -11.09 -13.05 -3.97
C ALA A 73 -12.26 -14.01 -4.26
N GLY A 74 -12.03 -15.32 -4.30
CA GLY A 74 -13.04 -16.32 -4.65
C GLY A 74 -13.51 -16.23 -6.10
N ILE A 75 -12.65 -15.78 -7.02
CA ILE A 75 -12.97 -15.63 -8.45
C ILE A 75 -12.00 -16.42 -9.33
N SER A 76 -12.35 -16.58 -10.60
CA SER A 76 -11.42 -17.14 -11.58
C SER A 76 -10.37 -16.10 -12.01
N ARG A 77 -9.20 -16.58 -12.44
CA ARG A 77 -8.17 -15.77 -13.09
C ARG A 77 -8.73 -14.94 -14.26
N SER A 78 -9.60 -15.55 -15.06
CA SER A 78 -10.26 -14.89 -16.20
C SER A 78 -11.15 -13.73 -15.75
N LEU A 79 -11.87 -13.87 -14.63
CA LEU A 79 -12.70 -12.79 -14.11
C LEU A 79 -11.86 -11.64 -13.53
N LEU A 80 -10.66 -11.89 -12.99
CA LEU A 80 -9.75 -10.82 -12.61
C LEU A 80 -9.32 -10.00 -13.83
N PHE A 81 -8.96 -10.68 -14.92
CA PHE A 81 -8.58 -10.01 -16.18
C PHE A 81 -9.74 -9.28 -16.89
N HIS A 82 -10.98 -9.52 -16.47
CA HIS A 82 -12.11 -8.70 -16.89
C HIS A 82 -12.07 -7.28 -16.27
N TYR A 83 -11.49 -7.14 -15.08
CA TYR A 83 -11.36 -5.84 -14.37
C TYR A 83 -10.04 -5.12 -14.63
N PHE A 84 -8.99 -5.87 -14.98
CA PHE A 84 -7.66 -5.36 -15.31
C PHE A 84 -7.19 -6.07 -16.57
N ALA A 85 -7.02 -5.34 -17.67
CA ALA A 85 -6.69 -5.96 -18.96
C ALA A 85 -5.35 -6.70 -18.93
N THR A 86 -4.42 -6.27 -18.06
CA THR A 86 -3.09 -6.86 -17.93
C THR A 86 -2.67 -6.99 -16.47
N LYS A 87 -1.65 -7.84 -16.23
CA LYS A 87 -0.98 -7.95 -14.92
C LYS A 87 -0.39 -6.61 -14.49
N ALA A 88 0.21 -5.88 -15.43
CA ALA A 88 0.81 -4.56 -15.20
C ALA A 88 -0.25 -3.53 -14.76
N GLU A 89 -1.44 -3.52 -15.37
CA GLU A 89 -2.52 -2.62 -14.97
C GLU A 89 -3.01 -2.90 -13.53
N TYR A 90 -3.15 -4.19 -13.18
CA TYR A 90 -3.49 -4.57 -11.82
C TYR A 90 -2.42 -4.13 -10.82
N TYR A 91 -1.14 -4.30 -11.18
CA TYR A 91 -0.01 -3.94 -10.32
C TYR A 91 0.08 -2.43 -10.12
N ALA A 92 -0.06 -1.65 -11.19
CA ALA A 92 -0.11 -0.21 -11.11
C ALA A 92 -1.24 0.25 -10.17
N ALA A 93 -2.43 -0.37 -10.24
CA ALA A 93 -3.54 -0.04 -9.35
C ALA A 93 -3.27 -0.38 -7.88
N VAL A 94 -2.60 -1.50 -7.60
CA VAL A 94 -2.17 -1.88 -6.25
C VAL A 94 -1.10 -0.91 -5.73
N MET A 95 -0.12 -0.54 -6.57
CA MET A 95 0.93 0.41 -6.19
C MET A 95 0.39 1.83 -5.98
N ASP A 96 -0.56 2.28 -6.80
CA ASP A 96 -1.21 3.58 -6.63
C ASP A 96 -1.93 3.67 -5.29
N ALA A 97 -2.66 2.61 -4.93
CA ALA A 97 -3.34 2.56 -3.65
C ALA A 97 -2.34 2.46 -2.46
N ALA A 98 -1.22 1.75 -2.62
CA ALA A 98 -0.17 1.71 -1.60
C ALA A 98 0.51 3.08 -1.42
N ALA A 99 0.75 3.78 -2.53
CA ALA A 99 1.30 5.11 -2.53
C ALA A 99 0.34 6.15 -1.95
N ALA A 100 -0.97 5.99 -2.15
CA ALA A 100 -1.98 6.79 -1.44
C ALA A 100 -1.90 6.60 0.08
N LEU A 101 -1.77 5.37 0.57
CA LEU A 101 -1.59 5.10 1.99
C LEU A 101 -0.32 5.74 2.55
N LEU A 102 0.80 5.66 1.81
CA LEU A 102 2.05 6.33 2.19
C LEU A 102 1.84 7.85 2.28
N ARG A 103 1.21 8.46 1.28
CA ARG A 103 0.94 9.91 1.28
C ARG A 103 0.13 10.32 2.48
N ASP A 104 -1.00 9.65 2.72
CA ASP A 104 -1.86 9.93 3.87
C ASP A 104 -1.11 9.74 5.20
N HIS A 105 -0.19 8.77 5.24
CA HIS A 105 0.65 8.54 6.41
C HIS A 105 1.64 9.68 6.66
N VAL A 106 2.29 10.22 5.63
CA VAL A 106 3.38 11.21 5.80
C VAL A 106 2.90 12.65 5.78
N VAL A 107 1.74 12.97 5.20
CA VAL A 107 1.19 14.33 5.17
C VAL A 107 1.08 14.92 6.59
N PRO A 108 1.50 16.17 6.83
CA PRO A 108 1.33 16.84 8.12
C PRO A 108 -0.12 16.87 8.57
N ARG A 109 -0.38 16.54 9.83
CA ARG A 109 -1.73 16.59 10.40
C ARG A 109 -2.22 18.05 10.48
N PRO A 110 -3.53 18.31 10.28
CA PRO A 110 -4.10 19.63 10.49
C PRO A 110 -3.72 20.21 11.87
N GLY A 111 -3.31 21.47 11.93
CA GLY A 111 -2.91 22.14 13.17
C GLY A 111 -1.47 21.87 13.62
N THR A 112 -0.69 21.05 12.90
CA THR A 112 0.75 20.87 13.20
C THR A 112 1.49 22.19 12.99
N ALA A 113 2.20 22.66 14.03
CA ALA A 113 3.02 23.87 13.95
C ALA A 113 4.08 23.74 12.82
N PRO A 114 4.36 24.80 12.04
CA PRO A 114 5.26 24.72 10.89
C PRO A 114 6.62 24.07 11.19
N ALA A 115 7.22 24.40 12.33
CA ALA A 115 8.51 23.84 12.77
C ALA A 115 8.49 22.30 12.96
N GLY A 116 7.33 21.71 13.26
CA GLY A 116 7.18 20.26 13.45
C GLY A 116 6.70 19.49 12.22
N GLN A 117 6.33 20.18 11.13
CA GLN A 117 5.74 19.53 9.96
C GLN A 117 6.74 18.62 9.24
N LEU A 118 7.92 19.16 8.89
CA LEU A 118 8.96 18.38 8.20
C LEU A 118 9.55 17.27 9.09
N PRO A 119 9.97 17.53 10.35
CA PRO A 119 10.46 16.46 11.23
C PRO A 119 9.43 15.34 11.41
N GLY A 120 8.15 15.70 11.61
CA GLY A 120 7.09 14.71 11.76
C GLY A 120 6.81 13.92 10.46
N MET A 121 6.89 14.56 9.29
CA MET A 121 6.77 13.88 8.00
C MET A 121 7.90 12.86 7.80
N LEU A 122 9.15 13.25 8.10
CA LEU A 122 10.32 12.39 8.00
C LEU A 122 10.25 11.22 8.99
N ASP A 123 9.84 11.47 10.22
CA ASP A 123 9.68 10.42 11.23
C ASP A 123 8.66 9.36 10.77
N ARG A 124 7.50 9.79 10.26
CA ARG A 124 6.50 8.88 9.69
C ARG A 124 7.00 8.14 8.46
N PHE A 125 7.76 8.80 7.59
CA PHE A 125 8.40 8.15 6.45
C PHE A 125 9.39 7.07 6.88
N VAL A 126 10.26 7.37 7.86
CA VAL A 126 11.21 6.39 8.40
C VAL A 126 10.48 5.20 9.01
N THR A 127 9.44 5.42 9.82
CA THR A 127 8.60 4.33 10.36
C THR A 127 7.99 3.48 9.24
N TRP A 128 7.51 4.10 8.17
CA TRP A 128 6.94 3.36 7.05
C TRP A 128 7.98 2.45 6.38
N VAL A 129 9.16 2.99 6.07
CA VAL A 129 10.24 2.22 5.42
C VAL A 129 10.80 1.15 6.35
N GLU A 130 10.94 1.41 7.65
CA GLU A 130 11.31 0.38 8.64
C GLU A 130 10.31 -0.77 8.66
N THR A 131 9.00 -0.46 8.63
CA THR A 131 7.92 -1.46 8.74
C THR A 131 7.77 -2.29 7.46
N TYR A 132 7.87 -1.64 6.29
CA TYR A 132 7.57 -2.24 4.98
C TYR A 132 8.78 -2.25 4.05
N ARG A 133 9.99 -2.45 4.61
CA ARG A 133 11.27 -2.24 3.93
C ARG A 133 11.37 -2.92 2.58
N ASP A 134 11.09 -4.22 2.51
CA ASP A 134 11.29 -5.01 1.29
C ASP A 134 10.29 -4.62 0.19
N SER A 135 9.05 -4.33 0.58
CA SER A 135 7.98 -3.88 -0.34
C SER A 135 8.26 -2.48 -0.86
N TYR A 136 8.75 -1.59 0.00
CA TYR A 136 9.18 -0.25 -0.40
C TYR A 136 10.41 -0.29 -1.33
N LEU A 137 11.41 -1.10 -1.00
CA LEU A 137 12.59 -1.30 -1.85
C LEU A 137 12.21 -1.87 -3.23
N ALA A 138 11.29 -2.82 -3.26
CA ALA A 138 10.74 -3.37 -4.49
C ALA A 138 10.03 -2.32 -5.34
N PHE A 139 9.25 -1.43 -4.71
CA PHE A 139 8.61 -0.31 -5.40
C PHE A 139 9.62 0.62 -6.08
N VAL A 140 10.64 1.06 -5.33
CA VAL A 140 11.72 1.92 -5.82
C VAL A 140 12.47 1.25 -6.98
N ARG A 141 12.84 -0.03 -6.83
CA ARG A 141 13.53 -0.78 -7.89
C ARG A 141 12.67 -0.97 -9.14
N GLY A 142 11.38 -1.27 -8.96
CA GLY A 142 10.43 -1.42 -10.06
C GLY A 142 10.28 -0.14 -10.88
N ALA A 143 10.20 1.00 -10.19
CA ALA A 143 10.19 2.31 -10.85
C ALA A 143 11.46 2.57 -11.66
N HIS A 144 12.65 2.26 -11.11
CA HIS A 144 13.93 2.44 -11.81
C HIS A 144 14.19 1.41 -12.92
N ALA A 145 13.61 0.22 -12.83
CA ALA A 145 13.72 -0.82 -13.86
C ALA A 145 12.86 -0.53 -15.10
N GLY A 146 12.02 0.50 -15.06
CA GLY A 146 11.25 0.97 -16.21
C GLY A 146 9.94 0.22 -16.45
N ASP A 147 9.34 -0.38 -15.42
CA ASP A 147 7.91 -0.76 -15.49
C ASP A 147 7.08 0.52 -15.63
N PRO A 148 6.46 0.81 -16.79
CA PRO A 148 5.89 2.12 -17.05
C PRO A 148 4.79 2.52 -16.05
N GLY A 149 3.97 1.55 -15.61
CA GLY A 149 2.90 1.82 -14.66
C GLY A 149 3.43 2.11 -13.26
N VAL A 150 4.44 1.35 -12.81
CA VAL A 150 5.06 1.56 -11.50
C VAL A 150 5.88 2.85 -11.48
N ALA A 151 6.61 3.15 -12.55
CA ALA A 151 7.39 4.38 -12.70
C ALA A 151 6.50 5.63 -12.66
N GLU A 152 5.34 5.60 -13.36
CA GLU A 152 4.39 6.69 -13.33
C GLU A 152 3.83 6.93 -11.92
N VAL A 153 3.35 5.88 -11.24
CA VAL A 153 2.84 5.98 -9.86
C VAL A 153 3.91 6.53 -8.92
N TYR A 154 5.14 6.07 -9.04
CA TYR A 154 6.27 6.52 -8.23
C TYR A 154 6.58 8.01 -8.43
N GLU A 155 6.68 8.48 -9.68
CA GLU A 155 6.94 9.88 -9.97
C GLU A 155 5.79 10.80 -9.55
N GLN A 156 4.53 10.38 -9.74
CA GLN A 156 3.37 11.12 -9.25
C GLN A 156 3.37 11.25 -7.73
N THR A 157 3.68 10.15 -7.03
CA THR A 157 3.77 10.12 -5.56
C THR A 157 4.86 11.06 -5.07
N ARG A 158 6.05 10.98 -5.67
CA ARG A 158 7.18 11.86 -5.37
C ARG A 158 6.82 13.33 -5.57
N GLU A 159 6.14 13.67 -6.67
CA GLU A 159 5.73 15.06 -6.92
C GLU A 159 4.81 15.64 -5.86
N GLN A 160 3.93 14.81 -5.32
CA GLN A 160 3.01 15.25 -4.27
C GLN A 160 3.75 15.39 -2.94
N LEU A 161 4.69 14.51 -2.63
CA LEU A 161 5.56 14.66 -1.46
C LEU A 161 6.48 15.88 -1.55
N VAL A 162 6.97 16.22 -2.75
CA VAL A 162 7.71 17.47 -3.02
C VAL A 162 6.85 18.68 -2.69
N ALA A 163 5.59 18.71 -3.12
CA ALA A 163 4.67 19.80 -2.80
C ALA A 163 4.44 19.93 -1.28
N VAL A 164 4.30 18.80 -0.58
CA VAL A 164 4.15 18.78 0.89
C VAL A 164 5.41 19.32 1.58
N ALA A 165 6.60 18.92 1.14
CA ALA A 165 7.86 19.39 1.71
C ALA A 165 8.10 20.89 1.47
N LEU A 166 7.76 21.40 0.27
CA LEU A 166 7.83 22.83 -0.06
C LEU A 166 6.88 23.67 0.79
N ALA A 167 5.70 23.14 1.11
CA ALA A 167 4.76 23.81 2.02
C ALA A 167 5.26 23.80 3.48
N ALA A 168 5.90 22.70 3.90
CA ALA A 168 6.41 22.54 5.27
C ALA A 168 7.66 23.40 5.55
N VAL A 169 8.54 23.54 4.57
CA VAL A 169 9.69 24.46 4.61
C VAL A 169 9.34 25.61 3.69
N PRO A 170 8.70 26.70 4.18
CA PRO A 170 8.02 27.72 3.37
C PRO A 170 8.97 28.34 2.33
N LEU A 171 9.06 27.67 1.18
CA LEU A 171 9.97 27.93 0.08
C LEU A 171 9.12 28.41 -1.10
N PRO A 172 9.65 29.31 -1.94
CA PRO A 172 9.00 29.62 -3.20
C PRO A 172 8.82 28.34 -4.03
N ASP A 173 7.61 28.11 -4.54
CA ASP A 173 7.34 27.00 -5.45
C ASP A 173 7.83 27.34 -6.88
N GLY A 174 9.15 27.30 -7.05
CA GLY A 174 9.83 27.57 -8.31
C GLY A 174 10.50 26.32 -8.90
N PRO A 175 10.84 26.30 -10.20
CA PRO A 175 11.46 25.14 -10.86
C PRO A 175 12.74 24.66 -10.17
N ARG A 176 13.60 25.61 -9.74
CA ARG A 176 14.85 25.30 -9.03
C ARG A 176 14.57 24.67 -7.66
N GLN A 177 13.62 25.18 -6.89
CA GLN A 177 13.27 24.65 -5.57
C GLN A 177 12.68 23.25 -5.70
N ARG A 178 11.79 23.01 -6.67
CA ARG A 178 11.28 21.67 -6.97
C ARG A 178 12.40 20.68 -7.31
N GLN A 179 13.34 21.07 -8.16
CA GLN A 179 14.51 20.22 -8.49
C GLN A 179 15.35 19.88 -7.26
N LEU A 180 15.63 20.86 -6.40
CA LEU A 180 16.40 20.66 -5.17
C LEU A 180 15.68 19.75 -4.18
N VAL A 181 14.37 19.95 -3.96
CA VAL A 181 13.56 19.12 -3.07
C VAL A 181 13.43 17.69 -3.63
N ARG A 182 13.27 17.52 -4.94
CA ARG A 182 13.30 16.19 -5.59
C ARG A 182 14.62 15.47 -5.36
N ALA A 183 15.74 16.15 -5.54
CA ALA A 183 17.07 15.57 -5.31
C ALA A 183 17.26 15.19 -3.83
N TRP A 184 16.80 16.05 -2.92
CA TRP A 184 16.80 15.77 -1.49
C TRP A 184 15.90 14.57 -1.14
N PHE A 185 14.75 14.40 -1.78
CA PHE A 185 13.92 13.20 -1.60
C PHE A 185 14.62 11.93 -2.05
N ALA A 186 15.31 11.95 -3.20
CA ALA A 186 16.10 10.81 -3.66
C ALA A 186 17.23 10.45 -2.67
N PHE A 187 17.95 11.46 -2.16
CA PHE A 187 18.93 11.28 -1.09
C PHE A 187 18.32 10.70 0.19
N THR A 188 17.17 11.26 0.62
CA THR A 188 16.46 10.82 1.82
C THR A 188 16.02 9.37 1.71
N GLU A 189 15.43 9.00 0.57
CA GLU A 189 14.95 7.65 0.30
C GLU A 189 16.09 6.63 0.31
N ASP A 190 17.19 6.93 -0.39
CA ASP A 190 18.36 6.07 -0.45
C ASP A 190 19.03 5.92 0.93
N LEU A 191 19.22 7.02 1.65
CA LEU A 191 19.82 7.00 2.99
C LEU A 191 18.96 6.20 3.98
N VAL A 192 17.63 6.39 3.99
CA VAL A 192 16.72 5.65 4.87
C VAL A 192 16.70 4.15 4.51
N LEU A 193 16.70 3.79 3.23
CA LEU A 193 16.76 2.39 2.78
C LEU A 193 18.06 1.67 3.21
N GLN A 194 19.19 2.40 3.22
CA GLN A 194 20.47 1.90 3.72
C GLN A 194 20.48 1.82 5.24
N TRP A 195 20.07 2.89 5.93
CA TRP A 195 20.05 2.95 7.38
C TRP A 195 19.12 1.91 8.02
N THR A 196 17.95 1.64 7.42
CA THR A 196 17.04 0.56 7.89
C THR A 196 17.63 -0.84 7.76
N ARG A 197 18.63 -1.04 6.88
CA ARG A 197 19.38 -2.29 6.78
C ARG A 197 20.48 -2.36 7.81
N GLU A 198 21.21 -1.25 7.97
CA GLU A 198 22.38 -1.14 8.83
C GLU A 198 22.38 0.25 9.49
N PRO A 199 21.82 0.37 10.70
CA PRO A 199 21.77 1.65 11.40
C PRO A 199 23.17 2.09 11.82
N THR A 200 23.67 3.17 11.22
CA THR A 200 25.00 3.74 11.52
C THR A 200 24.95 4.92 12.50
N LEU A 201 23.76 5.43 12.80
CA LEU A 201 23.50 6.50 13.76
C LEU A 201 22.12 6.34 14.42
N PRO A 202 21.86 6.95 15.59
CA PRO A 202 20.53 6.99 16.18
C PRO A 202 19.50 7.66 15.26
N ARG A 203 18.25 7.20 15.33
CA ARG A 203 17.15 7.75 14.51
C ARG A 203 16.96 9.25 14.67
N ALA A 204 17.11 9.78 15.89
CA ALA A 204 17.00 11.22 16.13
C ALA A 204 18.03 12.02 15.32
N GLU A 205 19.29 11.58 15.33
CA GLU A 205 20.36 12.19 14.55
C GLU A 205 20.12 12.06 13.03
N LEU A 206 19.52 10.95 12.56
CA LEU A 206 19.14 10.78 11.16
C LEU A 206 18.10 11.82 10.73
N LEU A 207 17.05 12.00 11.54
CA LEU A 207 16.00 12.98 11.27
C LEU A 207 16.55 14.41 11.28
N GLU A 208 17.40 14.74 12.26
CA GLU A 208 18.08 16.03 12.33
C GLU A 208 18.92 16.30 11.06
N LEU A 209 19.75 15.34 10.65
CA LEU A 209 20.55 15.44 9.43
C LEU A 209 19.68 15.68 8.19
N LEU A 210 18.59 14.93 8.03
CA LEU A 210 17.70 15.07 6.88
C LEU A 210 17.04 16.46 6.81
N VAL A 211 16.66 17.02 7.96
CA VAL A 211 16.15 18.40 8.09
C VAL A 211 17.23 19.42 7.76
N GLU A 212 18.44 19.24 8.29
CA GLU A 212 19.56 20.15 8.06
C GLU A 212 19.99 20.20 6.59
N VAL A 213 20.06 19.05 5.91
CA VAL A 213 20.40 19.00 4.48
C VAL A 213 19.41 19.81 3.67
N LEU A 214 18.10 19.66 3.90
CA LEU A 214 17.08 20.46 3.21
C LEU A 214 17.20 21.96 3.54
N GLY A 215 17.44 22.28 4.81
CA GLY A 215 17.69 23.65 5.28
C GLY A 215 18.92 24.30 4.63
N GLY A 216 20.00 23.53 4.40
CA GLY A 216 21.21 23.97 3.70
C GLY A 216 20.96 24.24 2.22
N LEU A 217 20.16 23.42 1.54
CA LEU A 217 19.75 23.65 0.15
C LEU A 217 18.95 24.95 0.02
N ARG A 218 18.07 25.25 0.98
CA ARG A 218 17.37 26.55 1.06
C ARG A 218 18.34 27.72 1.13
N ALA A 219 19.31 27.67 2.05
CA ALA A 219 20.25 28.77 2.26
C ALA A 219 21.06 29.08 0.98
N ARG A 220 21.46 28.06 0.23
CA ARG A 220 22.16 28.23 -1.07
C ARG A 220 21.24 28.65 -2.21
N ALA A 221 19.96 28.29 -2.17
CA ALA A 221 18.99 28.70 -3.17
C ALA A 221 18.65 30.20 -3.09
N ALA A 222 18.68 30.79 -1.89
CA ALA A 222 18.39 32.20 -1.65
C ALA A 222 19.48 33.18 -2.15
N GLY A 223 20.66 32.68 -2.55
CA GLY A 223 21.84 33.49 -2.89
C GLY A 223 22.56 34.03 -1.66
N PRO A 224 23.84 34.46 -1.76
CA PRO A 224 24.48 35.21 -0.67
C PRO A 224 23.69 36.50 -0.39
N PRO A 225 23.58 36.95 0.87
CA PRO A 225 22.93 38.23 1.16
C PRO A 225 23.62 39.32 0.33
N ALA A 226 22.84 40.12 -0.41
CA ALA A 226 23.36 41.24 -1.17
C ALA A 226 24.20 42.10 -0.21
N GLY A 227 25.52 42.09 -0.42
CA GLY A 227 26.44 42.88 0.36
C GLY A 227 26.05 44.34 0.26
N ARG A 228 25.89 45.01 1.41
CA ARG A 228 25.87 46.47 1.46
C ARG A 228 27.28 46.94 1.10
N GLY A 229 27.47 47.30 -0.16
CA GLY A 229 28.58 48.10 -0.65
C GLY A 229 28.12 49.53 -0.87
#